data_AF-A0A4D7JX28-F1
#
_entry.id   AF-A0A4D7JX28-F1
#
_cell.length_a   1.000
_cell.length_b   1.000
_cell.length_c   1.000
_cell.angle_alpha   90.00
_cell.angle_beta   90.00
_cell.angle_gamma   90.00
#
_symmetry.space_group_name_H-M   'P 1'
#
loop_
_entity.id
_entity.type
_entity.pdbx_description
1 polymer ?
#
loop_
_entity_poly.entity_id
_entity_poly.type
_entity_poly.pdbx_seq_one_letter_code
_entity_poly.pdbx_strand_id
1 'polypeptide(L)'
;MIKKIKVQRITFFILLFNFAFLTAFSQDVRSRNELILLQKMDDAKVAMSEGHYIEADKNLKEVIKGLAVLPAELTYLFGKNSYYLGKYKQSINWLSKYIELKGTSGKDYYDAAQFLEKAEKAYKEGMDSDEPILSPESIEVVRVNSIDCADPNATITCPVCNGEGVIIRQGPLHKTYNPCNYCDETGYMKCEDYNRLLNGNLITK
;
A
#
# COMPACT_ATOMS: atom_id res chain seq x y z
N MET A 1 -6.10 19.10 62.64
CA MET A 1 -6.75 18.81 61.35
C MET A 1 -5.84 18.87 60.11
N ILE A 2 -4.68 19.55 60.15
CA ILE A 2 -3.85 19.83 58.96
C ILE A 2 -3.06 18.61 58.42
N LYS A 3 -2.78 17.58 59.25
CA LYS A 3 -2.01 16.38 58.82
C LYS A 3 -2.78 15.42 57.90
N LYS A 4 -4.11 15.31 58.01
CA LYS A 4 -4.91 14.36 57.20
C LYS A 4 -4.99 14.74 55.72
N ILE A 5 -4.95 16.04 55.41
CA ILE A 5 -5.06 16.57 54.04
C ILE A 5 -3.78 16.27 53.21
N LYS A 6 -2.60 16.22 53.84
CA LYS A 6 -1.33 15.93 53.15
C LYS A 6 -1.22 14.46 52.71
N VAL A 7 -1.70 13.53 53.54
CA VAL A 7 -1.65 12.09 53.23
C VAL A 7 -2.58 11.76 52.06
N GLN A 8 -3.79 12.34 52.03
CA GLN A 8 -4.78 12.08 50.99
C GLN A 8 -4.36 12.59 49.60
N ARG A 9 -3.57 13.67 49.53
CA ARG A 9 -3.00 14.19 48.28
C ARG A 9 -1.88 13.32 47.72
N ILE A 10 -1.09 12.68 48.58
CA ILE A 10 0.01 11.80 48.16
C ILE A 10 -0.55 10.47 47.63
N THR A 11 -1.58 9.90 48.28
CA THR A 11 -2.23 8.66 47.80
C THR A 11 -2.92 8.87 46.45
N PHE A 12 -3.48 10.05 46.18
CA PHE A 12 -4.11 10.38 44.90
C PHE A 12 -3.10 10.47 43.75
N PHE A 13 -1.90 11.02 44.00
CA PHE A 13 -0.83 11.07 43.01
C PHE A 13 -0.22 9.69 42.71
N ILE A 14 -0.12 8.80 43.70
CA ILE A 14 0.37 7.42 43.50
C ILE A 14 -0.63 6.58 42.70
N LEU A 15 -1.94 6.80 42.89
CA LEU A 15 -2.98 6.15 42.09
C LEU A 15 -3.02 6.65 40.64
N LEU A 16 -2.78 7.94 40.39
CA LEU A 16 -2.68 8.51 39.04
C LEU A 16 -1.42 8.04 38.29
N PHE A 17 -0.30 7.84 38.98
CA PHE A 17 0.94 7.37 38.36
C PHE A 17 0.87 5.88 37.97
N ASN A 18 0.06 5.07 38.66
CA ASN A 18 -0.20 3.67 38.29
C ASN A 18 -1.20 3.51 37.13
N PHE A 19 -2.07 4.51 36.90
CA PHE A 19 -3.01 4.46 35.78
C PHE A 19 -2.35 4.81 34.42
N ALA A 20 -1.21 5.50 34.43
CA ALA A 20 -0.48 5.89 33.22
C ALA A 20 0.42 4.79 32.64
N PHE A 21 0.64 3.67 33.34
CA PHE A 21 1.53 2.58 32.88
C PHE A 21 0.82 1.44 32.13
N LEU A 22 -0.51 1.49 31.98
CA LEU A 22 -1.32 0.42 31.36
C LEU A 22 -1.68 0.64 29.88
N THR A 23 -1.23 1.73 29.24
CA THR A 23 -1.58 2.02 27.83
C THR A 23 -0.42 1.84 26.85
N ALA A 24 0.57 1.01 27.17
CA ALA A 24 1.59 0.61 26.20
C ALA A 24 1.32 -0.84 25.76
N PHE A 25 1.49 -1.10 24.45
CA PHE A 25 1.31 -2.37 23.74
C PHE A 25 -0.07 -2.65 23.13
N SER A 26 -0.48 -1.85 22.16
CA SER A 26 -1.18 -2.42 20.99
C SER A 26 -0.11 -3.00 20.05
N GLN A 27 0.25 -4.27 20.23
CA GLN A 27 1.05 -4.98 19.23
C GLN A 27 0.14 -5.38 18.07
N ASP A 28 0.37 -4.78 16.91
CA ASP A 28 -0.20 -5.23 15.64
C ASP A 28 0.33 -6.64 15.35
N VAL A 29 -0.50 -7.66 15.59
CA VAL A 29 -0.15 -9.06 15.32
C VAL A 29 -0.34 -9.31 13.83
N ARG A 30 0.67 -8.92 13.04
CA ARG A 30 0.75 -9.33 11.63
C ARG A 30 0.72 -10.85 11.55
N SER A 31 -0.19 -11.41 10.75
CA SER A 31 -0.38 -12.86 10.70
C SER A 31 0.90 -13.55 10.16
N ARG A 32 1.23 -14.76 10.65
CA ARG A 32 2.39 -15.53 10.15
C ARG A 32 2.35 -15.75 8.63
N ASN A 33 1.15 -15.91 8.06
CA ASN A 33 0.98 -16.09 6.62
C ASN A 33 1.33 -14.83 5.84
N GLU A 34 0.95 -13.65 6.34
CA GLU A 34 1.29 -12.37 5.71
C GLU A 34 2.80 -12.13 5.71
N LEU A 35 3.51 -12.51 6.78
CA LEU A 35 4.97 -12.43 6.84
C LEU A 35 5.63 -13.31 5.76
N ILE A 36 5.13 -14.52 5.54
CA ILE A 36 5.63 -15.43 4.51
C ILE A 36 5.43 -14.84 3.10
N LEU A 37 4.27 -14.23 2.84
CA LEU A 37 3.98 -13.60 1.54
C LEU A 37 4.88 -12.38 1.28
N LEU A 38 5.16 -11.58 2.32
CA LEU A 38 6.09 -10.45 2.21
C LEU A 38 7.52 -10.91 1.91
N GLN A 39 7.99 -11.93 2.63
CA GLN A 39 9.30 -12.52 2.37
C GLN A 39 9.41 -13.03 0.93
N LYS A 40 8.39 -13.74 0.44
CA LYS A 40 8.35 -14.21 -0.95
C LYS A 40 8.38 -13.09 -1.97
N MET A 41 7.74 -11.97 -1.66
CA MET A 41 7.77 -10.79 -2.51
C MET A 41 9.16 -10.14 -2.53
N ASP A 42 9.87 -10.11 -1.39
CA ASP A 42 11.24 -9.63 -1.31
C ASP A 42 12.23 -10.56 -2.03
N ASP A 43 12.08 -11.88 -1.88
CA ASP A 43 12.84 -12.89 -2.63
C ASP A 43 12.65 -12.70 -4.16
N ALA A 44 11.42 -12.42 -4.60
CA ALA A 44 11.14 -12.11 -6.00
C ALA A 44 11.86 -10.85 -6.48
N LYS A 45 11.92 -9.79 -5.66
CA LYS A 45 12.64 -8.54 -6.00
C LYS A 45 14.14 -8.81 -6.17
N VAL A 46 14.73 -9.61 -5.27
CA VAL A 46 16.14 -10.02 -5.37
C VAL A 46 16.37 -10.80 -6.66
N ALA A 47 15.57 -11.84 -6.91
CA ALA A 47 15.68 -12.65 -8.13
C ALA A 47 15.55 -11.80 -9.41
N MET A 48 14.61 -10.85 -9.45
CA MET A 48 14.48 -9.92 -10.58
C MET A 48 15.71 -9.02 -10.77
N SER A 49 16.31 -8.56 -9.67
CA SER A 49 17.52 -7.72 -9.71
C SER A 49 18.75 -8.47 -10.22
N GLU A 50 18.79 -9.78 -10.03
CA GLU A 50 19.85 -10.67 -10.50
C GLU A 50 19.58 -11.24 -11.91
N GLY A 51 18.42 -10.93 -12.51
CA GLY A 51 18.01 -11.46 -13.82
C GLY A 51 17.42 -12.88 -13.78
N HIS A 52 17.16 -13.43 -12.59
CA HIS A 52 16.54 -14.73 -12.37
C HIS A 52 15.01 -14.67 -12.50
N TYR A 53 14.50 -14.30 -13.69
CA TYR A 53 13.08 -14.02 -13.91
C TYR A 53 12.16 -15.24 -13.75
N ILE A 54 12.66 -16.45 -14.00
CA ILE A 54 11.90 -17.70 -13.79
C ILE A 54 11.68 -17.96 -12.30
N GLU A 55 12.69 -17.72 -11.48
CA GLU A 55 12.59 -17.85 -10.02
C GLU A 55 11.67 -16.78 -9.43
N ALA A 56 11.81 -15.53 -9.91
CA ALA A 56 10.90 -14.45 -9.56
C ALA A 56 9.45 -14.78 -9.91
N ASP A 57 9.18 -15.36 -11.09
CA ASP A 57 7.83 -15.77 -11.51
C ASP A 57 7.22 -16.78 -10.54
N LYS A 58 8.02 -17.77 -10.11
CA LYS A 58 7.60 -18.76 -9.13
C LYS A 58 7.22 -18.11 -7.80
N ASN A 59 8.09 -17.25 -7.25
CA ASN A 59 7.84 -16.58 -5.98
C ASN A 59 6.60 -15.66 -6.07
N LEU A 60 6.46 -14.88 -7.15
CA LEU A 60 5.31 -14.00 -7.34
C LEU A 60 3.99 -14.77 -7.48
N LYS A 61 3.99 -15.92 -8.18
CA LYS A 61 2.82 -16.81 -8.25
C LYS A 61 2.43 -17.38 -6.89
N GLU A 62 3.39 -17.70 -6.03
CA GLU A 62 3.12 -18.12 -4.64
C GLU A 62 2.48 -16.98 -3.84
N VAL A 63 2.97 -15.75 -4.00
CA VAL A 63 2.38 -14.57 -3.37
C VAL A 63 0.93 -14.39 -3.85
N ILE A 64 0.69 -14.42 -5.16
CA ILE A 64 -0.65 -14.27 -5.76
C ILE A 64 -1.66 -15.28 -5.21
N LYS A 65 -1.27 -16.55 -5.02
CA LYS A 65 -2.16 -17.60 -4.50
C LYS A 65 -2.60 -17.37 -3.06
N GLY A 66 -1.82 -16.64 -2.27
CA GLY A 66 -2.07 -16.42 -0.84
C GLY A 66 -2.73 -15.08 -0.51
N LEU A 67 -2.96 -14.21 -1.50
CA LEU A 67 -3.43 -12.85 -1.27
C LEU A 67 -4.96 -12.76 -1.29
N ALA A 68 -5.51 -12.07 -0.29
CA ALA A 68 -6.91 -11.66 -0.26
C ALA A 68 -7.18 -10.34 -1.01
N VAL A 69 -6.18 -9.45 -1.05
CA VAL A 69 -6.26 -8.14 -1.71
C VAL A 69 -5.04 -8.00 -2.60
N LEU A 70 -5.23 -7.51 -3.83
CA LEU A 70 -4.16 -7.33 -4.81
C LEU A 70 -3.34 -6.05 -4.52
N PRO A 71 -2.08 -6.13 -4.07
CA PRO A 71 -1.25 -4.95 -3.82
C PRO A 71 -0.71 -4.39 -5.15
N ALA A 72 -0.70 -3.07 -5.28
CA ALA A 72 -0.19 -2.43 -6.50
C ALA A 72 1.29 -2.76 -6.77
N GLU A 73 2.14 -2.84 -5.74
CA GLU A 73 3.55 -3.24 -5.94
C GLU A 73 3.66 -4.61 -6.61
N LEU A 74 2.83 -5.57 -6.21
CA LEU A 74 2.79 -6.89 -6.85
C LEU A 74 2.38 -6.80 -8.33
N THR A 75 1.40 -5.95 -8.66
CA THR A 75 0.97 -5.78 -10.06
C THR A 75 2.09 -5.27 -10.95
N TYR A 76 2.88 -4.32 -10.46
CA TYR A 76 4.05 -3.82 -11.16
C TYR A 76 5.14 -4.89 -11.30
N LEU A 77 5.51 -5.55 -10.20
CA LEU A 77 6.58 -6.57 -10.20
C LEU A 77 6.24 -7.74 -11.13
N PHE A 78 5.01 -8.26 -11.04
CA PHE A 78 4.58 -9.38 -11.86
C PHE A 78 4.44 -9.00 -13.33
N GLY A 79 3.92 -7.81 -13.63
CA GLY A 79 3.88 -7.29 -14.99
C GLY A 79 5.28 -7.16 -15.60
N LYS A 80 6.20 -6.50 -14.91
CA LYS A 80 7.59 -6.33 -15.36
C LYS A 80 8.33 -7.65 -15.51
N ASN A 81 8.16 -8.58 -14.57
CA ASN A 81 8.76 -9.91 -14.68
C ASN A 81 8.21 -10.69 -15.90
N SER A 82 6.91 -10.58 -16.15
CA SER A 82 6.25 -11.21 -17.29
C SER A 82 6.81 -10.72 -18.63
N TYR A 83 7.11 -9.43 -18.75
CA TYR A 83 7.77 -8.87 -19.92
C TYR A 83 9.11 -9.55 -20.20
N TYR A 84 9.96 -9.70 -19.17
CA TYR A 84 11.27 -10.34 -19.34
C TYR A 84 11.18 -11.84 -19.69
N LEU A 85 10.04 -12.47 -19.41
CA LEU A 85 9.77 -13.86 -19.78
C LEU A 85 9.10 -14.00 -21.16
N GLY A 86 8.86 -12.91 -21.89
CA GLY A 86 8.12 -12.95 -23.16
C GLY A 86 6.63 -13.25 -23.00
N LYS A 87 6.10 -13.15 -21.79
CA LYS A 87 4.67 -13.30 -21.47
C LYS A 87 3.99 -11.94 -21.62
N TYR A 88 4.01 -11.39 -22.82
CA TYR A 88 3.59 -10.02 -23.11
C TYR A 88 2.11 -9.78 -22.81
N LYS A 89 1.21 -10.73 -23.12
CA LYS A 89 -0.21 -10.57 -22.76
C LYS A 89 -0.42 -10.48 -21.25
N GLN A 90 0.30 -11.30 -20.49
CA GLN A 90 0.32 -11.22 -19.04
C GLN A 90 0.88 -9.86 -18.59
N SER A 91 2.03 -9.45 -19.11
CA SER A 91 2.63 -8.15 -18.81
C SER A 91 1.65 -6.99 -19.03
N ILE A 92 0.93 -6.98 -20.15
CA ILE A 92 -0.06 -5.95 -20.49
C ILE A 92 -1.16 -5.89 -19.42
N ASN A 93 -1.76 -7.03 -19.08
CA ASN A 93 -2.86 -7.08 -18.12
C ASN A 93 -2.43 -6.54 -16.74
N TRP A 94 -1.26 -6.94 -16.27
CA TRP A 94 -0.77 -6.58 -14.93
C TRP A 94 -0.25 -5.14 -14.84
N LEU A 95 0.46 -4.64 -15.85
CA LEU A 95 0.93 -3.26 -15.88
C LEU A 95 -0.22 -2.27 -16.09
N SER A 96 -1.21 -2.62 -16.93
CA SER A 96 -2.44 -1.83 -17.05
C SER A 96 -3.15 -1.74 -15.70
N LYS A 97 -3.21 -2.85 -14.94
CA LYS A 97 -3.79 -2.86 -13.60
C LYS A 97 -3.03 -1.99 -12.62
N TYR A 98 -1.70 -1.97 -12.66
CA TYR A 98 -0.90 -1.07 -11.83
C TYR A 98 -1.25 0.40 -12.08
N ILE A 99 -1.30 0.79 -13.35
CA ILE A 99 -1.63 2.16 -13.77
C ILE A 99 -3.06 2.52 -13.37
N GLU A 100 -4.01 1.59 -13.48
CA GLU A 100 -5.39 1.78 -12.98
C GLU A 100 -5.40 2.04 -11.46
N LEU A 101 -4.65 1.26 -10.68
CA LEU A 101 -4.66 1.34 -9.21
C LEU A 101 -3.91 2.56 -8.65
N LYS A 102 -2.89 3.06 -9.35
CA LYS A 102 -2.01 4.12 -8.84
C LYS A 102 -2.06 5.43 -9.63
N GLY A 103 -2.54 5.40 -10.87
CA GLY A 103 -2.50 6.56 -11.75
C GLY A 103 -1.07 7.08 -11.95
N THR A 104 -0.97 8.35 -12.34
CA THR A 104 0.30 9.04 -12.63
C THR A 104 1.14 9.36 -11.40
N SER A 105 0.60 9.18 -10.19
CA SER A 105 1.30 9.41 -8.92
C SER A 105 2.00 8.17 -8.37
N GLY A 106 1.86 7.00 -9.04
CA GLY A 106 2.55 5.77 -8.66
C GLY A 106 4.08 5.90 -8.75
N LYS A 107 4.79 5.36 -7.75
CA LYS A 107 6.27 5.44 -7.67
C LYS A 107 6.97 4.86 -8.91
N ASP A 108 6.35 3.87 -9.56
CA ASP A 108 6.87 3.15 -10.73
C ASP A 108 6.11 3.51 -12.03
N TYR A 109 5.29 4.58 -12.04
CA TYR A 109 4.41 4.91 -13.18
C TYR A 109 5.15 4.98 -14.52
N TYR A 110 6.24 5.75 -14.59
CA TYR A 110 6.99 5.92 -15.85
C TYR A 110 7.61 4.61 -16.35
N ASP A 111 8.11 3.77 -15.43
CA ASP A 111 8.68 2.48 -15.78
C ASP A 111 7.58 1.51 -16.23
N ALA A 112 6.45 1.46 -15.51
CA ALA A 112 5.29 0.65 -15.86
C ALA A 112 4.73 1.03 -17.24
N ALA A 113 4.59 2.32 -17.53
CA ALA A 113 4.12 2.81 -18.83
C ALA A 113 5.08 2.40 -19.97
N GLN A 114 6.40 2.51 -19.73
CA GLN A 114 7.40 2.10 -20.72
C GLN A 114 7.35 0.58 -20.99
N PHE A 115 7.25 -0.25 -19.95
CA PHE A 115 7.14 -1.69 -20.13
C PHE A 115 5.81 -2.10 -20.77
N LEU A 116 4.73 -1.39 -20.46
CA LEU A 116 3.43 -1.61 -21.09
C LEU A 116 3.50 -1.37 -22.59
N GLU A 117 4.05 -0.23 -23.03
CA GLU A 117 4.23 0.07 -24.45
C GLU A 117 5.08 -1.00 -25.17
N LYS A 118 6.20 -1.39 -24.56
CA LYS A 118 7.07 -2.45 -25.10
C LYS A 118 6.35 -3.80 -25.21
N ALA A 119 5.56 -4.17 -24.20
CA ALA A 119 4.80 -5.41 -24.19
C ALA A 119 3.69 -5.40 -25.24
N GLU A 120 2.94 -4.29 -25.37
CA GLU A 120 1.91 -4.13 -26.40
C GLU A 120 2.47 -4.25 -27.81
N LYS A 121 3.64 -3.67 -28.05
CA LYS A 121 4.32 -3.79 -29.34
C LYS A 121 4.70 -5.25 -29.63
N ALA A 122 5.38 -5.92 -28.71
CA ALA A 122 5.82 -7.30 -28.89
C ALA A 122 4.63 -8.27 -29.04
N TYR A 123 3.54 -8.03 -28.31
CA TYR A 123 2.30 -8.79 -28.46
C TYR A 123 1.67 -8.61 -29.84
N LYS A 124 1.60 -7.38 -30.37
CA LYS A 124 1.11 -7.09 -31.73
C LYS A 124 1.98 -7.75 -32.82
N GLU A 125 3.28 -7.89 -32.56
CA GLU A 125 4.23 -8.58 -33.44
C GLU A 125 4.14 -10.12 -33.33
N GLY A 126 3.25 -10.66 -32.49
CA GLY A 126 3.02 -12.10 -32.35
C GLY A 126 4.11 -12.84 -31.58
N MET A 127 4.89 -12.13 -30.75
CA MET A 127 6.03 -12.67 -30.01
C MET A 127 5.67 -13.27 -28.64
N ASP A 128 4.38 -13.41 -28.34
CA ASP A 128 3.91 -13.88 -27.03
C ASP A 128 4.21 -15.37 -26.83
N SER A 129 4.55 -15.74 -25.59
CA SER A 129 4.73 -17.15 -25.23
C SER A 129 3.38 -17.90 -25.22
N ASP A 130 3.39 -19.19 -25.53
CA ASP A 130 2.20 -20.06 -25.43
C ASP A 130 1.84 -20.49 -23.99
N GLU A 131 2.53 -19.95 -22.97
CA GLU A 131 2.27 -20.31 -21.58
C GLU A 131 0.89 -19.82 -21.07
N PRO A 132 0.26 -20.55 -20.13
CA PRO A 132 -0.99 -20.11 -19.51
C PRO A 132 -0.86 -18.74 -18.83
N ILE A 133 -1.79 -17.84 -19.15
CA ILE A 133 -1.82 -16.47 -18.64
C ILE A 133 -2.53 -16.44 -17.29
N LEU A 134 -1.89 -15.86 -16.28
CA LEU A 134 -2.56 -15.48 -15.03
C LEU A 134 -3.05 -14.04 -15.19
N SER A 135 -4.36 -13.79 -15.07
CA SER A 135 -4.93 -12.43 -15.15
C SER A 135 -5.13 -11.84 -13.75
N PRO A 136 -4.90 -10.53 -13.53
CA PRO A 136 -5.28 -9.89 -12.28
C PRO A 136 -6.80 -9.93 -12.03
N GLU A 137 -7.63 -10.13 -13.06
CA GLU A 137 -9.09 -10.24 -12.96
C GLU A 137 -9.56 -11.56 -12.31
N SER A 138 -8.72 -12.61 -12.32
CA SER A 138 -9.03 -13.89 -11.66
C SER A 138 -8.74 -13.89 -10.17
N ILE A 139 -8.11 -12.82 -9.67
CA ILE A 139 -7.92 -12.59 -8.24
C ILE A 139 -9.11 -11.74 -7.82
N GLU A 140 -9.86 -12.18 -6.80
CA GLU A 140 -10.83 -11.30 -6.16
C GLU A 140 -10.06 -10.08 -5.66
N VAL A 141 -10.11 -9.01 -6.46
CA VAL A 141 -9.74 -7.69 -5.99
C VAL A 141 -10.84 -7.37 -5.00
N VAL A 142 -10.63 -7.75 -3.74
CA VAL A 142 -11.24 -7.05 -2.63
C VAL A 142 -10.67 -5.64 -2.72
N ARG A 143 -11.26 -4.83 -3.62
CA ARG A 143 -11.38 -3.40 -3.38
C ARG A 143 -11.86 -3.39 -1.94
N VAL A 144 -11.12 -2.77 -1.03
CA VAL A 144 -11.65 -2.55 0.31
C VAL A 144 -12.91 -1.75 0.05
N ASN A 145 -14.02 -2.47 -0.04
CA ASN A 145 -15.33 -1.94 -0.36
C ASN A 145 -15.60 -1.13 0.88
N SER A 146 -15.39 0.17 0.76
CA SER A 146 -15.81 1.21 1.69
C SER A 146 -15.80 0.76 3.16
N ILE A 147 -14.83 1.21 3.95
CA ILE A 147 -14.97 1.03 5.40
C ILE A 147 -16.34 1.56 5.86
N ASP A 148 -16.98 0.80 6.75
CA ASP A 148 -18.29 1.15 7.28
C ASP A 148 -18.17 2.43 8.11
N CYS A 149 -18.55 3.55 7.49
CA CYS A 149 -18.61 4.86 8.11
C CYS A 149 -19.89 4.97 8.95
N ALA A 150 -20.01 4.12 9.98
CA ALA A 150 -21.19 4.08 10.84
C ALA A 150 -21.49 5.45 11.49
N ASP A 151 -20.45 6.27 11.70
CA ASP A 151 -20.57 7.68 12.09
C ASP A 151 -20.21 8.61 10.92
N PRO A 152 -21.15 9.41 10.39
CA PRO A 152 -20.90 10.35 9.31
C PRO A 152 -19.95 11.50 9.68
N ASN A 153 -19.67 11.71 10.98
CA ASN A 153 -18.69 12.66 11.47
C ASN A 153 -17.32 12.01 11.77
N ALA A 154 -17.16 10.71 11.53
CA ALA A 154 -15.88 10.05 11.72
C ALA A 154 -14.80 10.67 10.82
N THR A 155 -13.72 11.10 11.47
CA THR A 155 -12.52 11.60 10.81
C THR A 155 -11.46 10.52 10.82
N ILE A 156 -10.73 10.45 9.71
CA ILE A 156 -9.69 9.46 9.48
C ILE A 156 -8.39 10.21 9.19
N THR A 157 -7.31 9.73 9.80
CA THR A 157 -5.97 10.22 9.49
C THR A 157 -5.69 9.99 8.01
N CYS A 158 -5.34 11.06 7.29
CA CYS A 158 -5.07 10.95 5.86
C CYS A 158 -3.89 10.00 5.62
N PRO A 159 -4.06 8.93 4.83
CA PRO A 159 -2.99 7.97 4.57
C PRO A 159 -1.90 8.54 3.65
N VAL A 160 -2.14 9.68 2.99
CA VAL A 160 -1.19 10.28 2.04
C VAL A 160 -0.15 11.13 2.77
N CYS A 161 -0.58 11.93 3.76
CA CYS A 161 0.31 12.76 4.57
C CYS A 161 0.53 12.22 6.00
N ASN A 162 -0.07 11.08 6.35
CA ASN A 162 -0.01 10.48 7.69
C ASN A 162 -0.44 11.43 8.82
N GLY A 163 -1.39 12.32 8.57
CA GLY A 163 -1.86 13.28 9.58
C GLY A 163 -1.03 14.56 9.69
N GLU A 164 -0.01 14.75 8.85
CA GLU A 164 0.82 15.96 8.89
C GLU A 164 0.18 17.17 8.19
N GLY A 165 -0.85 16.96 7.35
CA GLY A 165 -1.44 18.00 6.50
C GLY A 165 -0.54 18.45 5.34
N VAL A 166 0.72 18.02 5.34
CA VAL A 166 1.74 18.32 4.34
C VAL A 166 2.46 17.05 3.90
N ILE A 167 2.87 17.02 2.63
CA ILE A 167 3.75 16.01 2.07
C ILE A 167 5.19 16.49 2.23
N ILE A 168 5.91 15.86 3.14
CA ILE A 168 7.33 16.13 3.38
C ILE A 168 8.15 15.21 2.47
N ARG A 169 8.95 15.80 1.57
CA ARG A 169 9.92 15.05 0.76
C ARG A 169 11.34 15.41 1.18
N GLN A 170 12.12 14.40 1.53
CA GLN A 170 13.53 14.53 1.87
C GLN A 170 14.36 14.60 0.59
N GLY A 171 14.95 15.77 0.31
CA GLY A 171 15.96 15.94 -0.73
C GLY A 171 17.39 15.77 -0.20
N PRO A 172 18.40 15.82 -1.07
CA PRO A 172 19.81 15.66 -0.69
C PRO A 172 20.33 16.74 0.27
N LEU A 173 19.76 17.95 0.25
CA LEU A 173 20.21 19.10 1.03
C LEU A 173 19.14 19.72 1.92
N HIS A 174 17.85 19.53 1.61
CA HIS A 174 16.75 20.11 2.38
C HIS A 174 15.48 19.27 2.27
N LYS A 175 14.54 19.52 3.18
CA LYS A 175 13.16 19.01 3.11
C LYS A 175 12.32 19.97 2.26
N THR A 176 11.40 19.42 1.49
CA THR A 176 10.33 20.20 0.82
C THR A 176 9.01 19.85 1.45
N TYR A 177 8.20 20.88 1.67
CA TYR A 177 6.89 20.79 2.32
C TYR A 177 5.86 21.25 1.30
N ASN A 178 5.00 20.34 0.85
CA ASN A 178 3.90 20.66 -0.05
C ASN A 178 2.58 20.40 0.69
N PRO A 179 1.54 21.22 0.54
CA PRO A 179 0.25 20.91 1.13
C PRO A 179 -0.28 19.57 0.61
N CYS A 180 -0.98 18.82 1.46
CA CYS A 180 -1.62 17.59 1.05
C CYS A 180 -2.96 17.88 0.36
N ASN A 181 -3.03 17.66 -0.95
CA ASN A 181 -4.24 17.93 -1.73
C ASN A 181 -5.40 16.95 -1.49
N TYR A 182 -5.17 15.92 -0.66
CA TYR A 182 -6.11 14.83 -0.40
C TYR A 182 -6.82 14.93 0.94
N CYS A 183 -6.41 15.85 1.82
CA CYS A 183 -7.03 16.03 3.13
C CYS A 183 -7.26 17.52 3.41
N ASP A 184 -7.78 17.83 4.59
CA ASP A 184 -7.72 19.20 5.09
C ASP A 184 -6.30 19.56 5.55
N GLU A 185 -6.08 20.84 5.84
CA GLU A 185 -4.80 21.36 6.34
C GLU A 185 -4.37 20.73 7.68
N THR A 186 -5.28 19.99 8.34
CA THR A 186 -5.02 19.33 9.63
C THR A 186 -4.53 17.89 9.47
N GLY A 187 -4.48 17.38 8.23
CA GLY A 187 -4.05 16.01 7.96
C GLY A 187 -5.15 14.96 8.14
N TYR A 188 -6.39 15.39 8.32
CA TYR A 188 -7.54 14.52 8.50
C TYR A 188 -8.50 14.63 7.32
N MET A 189 -9.30 13.60 7.12
CA MET A 189 -10.34 13.58 6.10
C MET A 189 -11.58 12.88 6.61
N LYS A 190 -12.73 13.18 6.00
CA LYS A 190 -13.98 12.49 6.32
C LYS A 190 -13.88 11.02 5.92
N CYS A 191 -14.54 10.15 6.67
CA CYS A 191 -14.61 8.72 6.35
C CYS A 191 -15.13 8.47 4.91
N GLU A 192 -16.11 9.25 4.45
CA GLU A 192 -16.60 9.19 3.06
C GLU A 192 -15.52 9.57 2.03
N ASP A 193 -14.74 10.61 2.31
CA ASP A 193 -13.66 11.03 1.42
C ASP A 193 -12.52 10.01 1.41
N TYR A 194 -12.27 9.34 2.54
CA TYR A 194 -11.35 8.21 2.60
C TYR A 194 -11.85 7.05 1.72
N ASN A 195 -13.14 6.73 1.76
CA ASN A 195 -13.72 5.74 0.85
C ASN A 195 -13.62 6.18 -0.61
N ARG A 196 -13.81 7.47 -0.92
CA ARG A 196 -13.57 7.99 -2.28
C ARG A 196 -12.10 7.88 -2.68
N LEU A 197 -11.17 8.13 -1.76
CA LEU A 197 -9.73 8.00 -1.97
C LEU A 197 -9.36 6.55 -2.29
N LEU A 198 -9.87 5.58 -1.52
CA LEU A 198 -9.67 4.15 -1.76
C LEU A 198 -10.19 3.70 -3.14
N ASN A 199 -11.26 4.33 -3.61
CA ASN A 199 -11.88 4.03 -4.90
C ASN A 199 -11.33 4.88 -6.06
N GLY A 200 -10.33 5.74 -5.82
CA GLY A 200 -9.76 6.62 -6.86
C GLY A 200 -10.69 7.74 -7.33
N ASN A 201 -11.81 7.97 -6.63
CA ASN A 201 -12.84 8.95 -6.99
C ASN A 201 -12.73 10.27 -6.19
N LEU A 202 -11.71 10.42 -5.33
CA LEU A 202 -11.55 11.64 -4.55
C LEU A 202 -10.97 12.75 -5.42
N ILE A 203 -11.71 13.84 -5.55
CA ILE A 203 -11.26 15.05 -6.23
C ILE A 203 -10.26 15.78 -5.32
N THR A 204 -9.03 15.95 -5.80
CA THR A 204 -7.99 16.72 -5.13
C THR A 204 -8.35 18.20 -5.10
N LYS A 205 -8.01 18.89 -4.01
CA LYS A 205 -8.12 20.35 -3.90
C LYS A 205 -6.97 21.06 -4.63
#